data_AF-A0A951XEM0-F1
#
_entry.id   AF-A0A951XEM0-F1
#
_cell.length_a   1.000
_cell.length_b   1.000
_cell.length_c   1.000
_cell.angle_alpha   90.00
_cell.angle_beta   90.00
_cell.angle_gamma   90.00
#
_symmetry.space_group_name_H-M   'P 1'
#
loop_
_entity.id
_entity.type
_entity.pdbx_description
1 polymer ?
#
loop_
_entity_poly.entity_id
_entity_poly.type
_entity_poly.pdbx_seq_one_letter_code
_entity_poly.pdbx_strand_id
1 'polypeptide(L)'
;MTPTEISYLTFGIVLLLALAFDLGLMSKKNVAITMKKALYQTFFWIVLSIAFCIFLWLEDGSTVATKFFTAYLMEWSLSIDNIFVFILIFTYLKVKESDTGRTLLIGILLAIVFRMVFIALGIELIERFHRLLYIFGAIL
;
A
#
# COMPACT_ATOMS: atom_id res chain seq x y z
N MET A 1 7.06 2.45 29.13
CA MET A 1 6.59 2.27 27.74
C MET A 1 6.61 0.79 27.46
N THR A 2 5.44 0.20 27.23
CA THR A 2 5.32 -1.21 26.94
C THR A 2 6.04 -1.55 25.63
N PRO A 3 6.62 -2.75 25.47
CA PRO A 3 7.31 -3.15 24.24
C PRO A 3 6.44 -2.99 22.97
N THR A 4 5.12 -3.12 23.13
CA THR A 4 4.11 -2.93 22.09
C THR A 4 4.00 -1.47 21.63
N GLU A 5 4.00 -0.50 22.54
CA GLU A 5 3.94 0.93 22.19
C GLU A 5 5.18 1.36 21.39
N ILE A 6 6.35 0.83 21.73
CA ILE A 6 7.62 1.11 21.04
C ILE A 6 7.59 0.53 19.61
N SER A 7 7.05 -0.67 19.43
CA SER A 7 6.89 -1.28 18.10
C SER A 7 5.92 -0.50 17.21
N TYR A 8 4.78 -0.03 17.75
CA TYR A 8 3.85 0.81 16.99
C TYR A 8 4.43 2.17 16.64
N LEU A 9 5.15 2.80 17.56
CA LEU A 9 5.83 4.08 17.32
C LEU A 9 6.91 3.92 16.24
N THR A 10 7.72 2.86 16.33
CA THR A 10 8.77 2.57 15.36
C THR A 10 8.17 2.29 13.98
N PHE A 11 7.12 1.48 13.91
CA PHE A 11 6.39 1.23 12.66
C PHE A 11 5.83 2.52 12.06
N GLY A 12 5.18 3.36 12.86
CA GLY A 12 4.64 4.65 12.39
C GLY A 12 5.72 5.59 11.86
N ILE A 13 6.88 5.68 12.52
CA ILE A 13 8.01 6.51 12.07
C ILE A 13 8.59 5.97 10.77
N VAL A 14 8.81 4.65 10.66
CA VAL A 14 9.30 4.01 9.44
C VAL A 14 8.34 4.23 8.29
N LEU A 15 7.03 4.12 8.52
CA LEU A 15 6.00 4.33 7.52
C LEU A 15 5.97 5.78 7.04
N LEU A 16 6.04 6.76 7.97
CA LEU A 16 6.13 8.18 7.62
C LEU A 16 7.40 8.52 6.84
N LEU A 17 8.54 7.92 7.20
CA LEU A 17 9.80 8.09 6.48
C LEU A 17 9.75 7.47 5.08
N ALA A 18 9.20 6.27 4.95
CA ALA A 18 9.01 5.60 3.66
C ALA A 18 8.09 6.43 2.75
N LEU A 19 7.00 6.97 3.31
CA LEU A 19 6.07 7.85 2.60
C LEU A 19 6.73 9.16 2.17
N ALA A 20 7.51 9.79 3.06
CA ALA A 20 8.26 11.00 2.75
C ALA A 20 9.35 10.76 1.70
N PHE A 21 9.98 9.58 1.72
CA PHE A 21 10.97 9.19 0.72
C PHE A 21 10.32 8.93 -0.64
N ASP A 22 9.21 8.19 -0.69
CA ASP A 22 8.49 7.91 -1.94
C ASP A 22 7.93 9.20 -2.57
N LEU A 23 7.24 10.03 -1.77
CA LEU A 23 6.70 11.31 -2.22
C LEU A 23 7.79 12.35 -2.50
N GLY A 24 8.91 12.35 -1.75
CA GLY A 24 9.97 13.36 -1.83
C GLY A 24 11.01 13.08 -2.91
N LEU A 25 11.41 11.82 -3.12
CA LEU A 25 12.39 11.44 -4.15
C LEU A 25 11.73 11.16 -5.50
N MET A 26 10.54 10.54 -5.58
CA MET A 26 9.90 10.24 -6.87
C MET A 26 9.11 11.41 -7.46
N SER A 27 8.80 12.47 -6.69
CA SER A 27 8.17 13.68 -7.24
C SER A 27 9.11 14.50 -8.15
N LYS A 28 10.43 14.31 -8.05
CA LYS A 28 11.41 14.97 -8.95
C LYS A 28 11.65 14.15 -10.23
N LYS A 29 10.69 14.20 -11.14
CA LYS A 29 10.84 14.69 -12.52
C LYS A 29 9.71 14.13 -13.36
N ASN A 30 9.07 15.05 -14.07
CA ASN A 30 8.32 14.83 -15.31
C ASN A 30 9.12 13.96 -16.28
N VAL A 31 9.12 12.65 -16.09
CA VAL A 31 9.55 11.69 -17.10
C VAL A 31 8.34 10.80 -17.29
N ALA A 32 7.72 10.91 -18.47
CA ALA A 32 6.75 9.93 -18.92
C ALA A 32 7.34 8.55 -18.64
N ILE A 33 6.80 7.84 -17.65
CA ILE A 33 7.32 6.55 -17.25
C ILE A 33 7.04 5.64 -18.43
N THR A 34 8.05 5.44 -19.28
CA THR A 34 7.94 4.53 -20.41
C THR A 34 7.61 3.15 -19.84
N MET A 35 6.60 2.47 -20.40
CA MET A 35 6.13 1.16 -19.92
C MET A 35 7.27 0.17 -19.63
N LYS A 36 8.35 0.21 -20.41
CA LYS A 36 9.56 -0.59 -20.19
C LYS A 36 10.22 -0.32 -18.83
N LYS A 37 10.39 0.95 -18.45
CA LYS A 37 11.01 1.34 -17.18
C LYS A 37 10.14 0.96 -15.99
N ALA A 38 8.83 1.16 -16.09
CA ALA A 38 7.87 0.70 -15.07
C ALA A 38 7.96 -0.81 -14.87
N LEU A 39 7.95 -1.57 -15.97
CA LEU A 39 8.01 -3.03 -15.92
C LEU A 39 9.30 -3.55 -15.27
N TYR A 40 10.46 -2.98 -15.63
CA TYR A 40 11.75 -3.33 -15.01
C TYR A 40 11.77 -3.01 -13.51
N GLN A 41 11.21 -1.86 -13.12
CA GLN A 41 11.15 -1.48 -11.72
C GLN A 41 10.24 -2.43 -10.94
N THR A 42 9.05 -2.74 -11.43
CA THR A 42 8.13 -3.72 -10.81
C THR A 42 8.79 -5.09 -10.70
N PHE A 43 9.44 -5.55 -11.77
CA PHE A 43 10.13 -6.84 -11.76
C PHE A 43 11.26 -6.88 -10.73
N PHE A 44 12.06 -5.81 -10.63
CA PHE A 44 13.12 -5.69 -9.64
C PHE A 44 12.59 -5.82 -8.20
N TRP A 45 11.48 -5.12 -7.88
CA TRP A 45 10.86 -5.20 -6.55
C TRP A 45 10.25 -6.56 -6.25
N ILE A 46 9.62 -7.22 -7.23
CA ILE A 46 9.08 -8.58 -7.07
C ILE A 46 10.21 -9.57 -6.79
N VAL A 47 11.30 -9.52 -7.56
CA VAL A 47 12.45 -10.40 -7.37
C VAL A 47 13.08 -10.18 -6.00
N LEU A 48 13.22 -8.92 -5.57
CA LEU A 48 13.76 -8.60 -4.25
C LEU A 48 12.87 -9.15 -3.11
N SER A 49 11.54 -9.05 -3.25
CA SER A 49 10.59 -9.60 -2.28
C SER A 49 10.66 -11.13 -2.21
N ILE A 50 10.73 -11.81 -3.36
CA ILE A 50 10.87 -13.27 -3.43
C ILE A 50 12.21 -13.70 -2.84
N ALA A 51 13.30 -13.01 -3.14
CA ALA A 51 14.61 -13.30 -2.56
C ALA A 51 14.60 -13.19 -1.03
N PHE A 52 13.93 -12.15 -0.49
CA PHE A 52 13.75 -12.00 0.94
C PHE A 52 12.84 -13.09 1.55
N CYS A 53 11.80 -13.52 0.83
CA CYS A 53 10.96 -14.64 1.25
C CYS A 53 11.77 -15.96 1.35
N ILE A 54 12.67 -16.21 0.39
CA ILE A 54 13.56 -17.39 0.42
C ILE A 54 14.54 -17.27 1.60
N PHE A 55 15.08 -16.07 1.85
CA PHE A 55 15.93 -15.82 3.00
C PHE A 55 15.22 -16.12 4.33
N LEU A 56 13.99 -15.62 4.52
CA LEU A 56 13.17 -15.92 5.69
C LEU A 56 12.85 -17.41 5.83
N TRP A 57 12.70 -18.13 4.71
CA TRP A 57 12.48 -19.57 4.73
C TRP A 57 13.68 -20.32 5.31
N LEU A 58 14.89 -19.88 4.98
CA LEU A 58 16.14 -20.49 5.46
C LEU A 58 16.41 -20.20 6.94
N GLU A 59 16.07 -18.99 7.41
CA GLU A 59 16.42 -18.53 8.76
C GLU A 59 15.32 -18.79 9.80
N ASP A 60 14.08 -18.39 9.50
CA ASP A 60 12.94 -18.46 10.43
C ASP A 60 11.93 -19.59 10.09
N GLY A 61 12.20 -20.33 9.01
CA GLY A 61 11.40 -21.48 8.57
C GLY A 61 10.16 -21.13 7.75
N SER A 62 9.45 -22.18 7.33
CA SER A 62 8.33 -22.09 6.37
C SER A 62 7.14 -21.26 6.87
N THR A 63 6.87 -21.24 8.18
CA THR A 63 5.72 -20.52 8.73
C THR A 63 5.87 -19.00 8.62
N VAL A 64 7.06 -18.46 8.87
CA VAL A 64 7.33 -17.02 8.77
C VAL A 64 7.40 -16.59 7.31
N ALA A 65 8.07 -17.38 6.46
CA ALA A 65 8.12 -17.14 5.01
C ALA A 65 6.71 -17.12 4.38
N THR A 66 5.85 -18.08 4.74
CA THR A 66 4.47 -18.13 4.23
C THR A 66 3.65 -16.92 4.68
N LYS A 67 3.76 -16.51 5.96
CA LYS A 67 3.10 -15.29 6.46
C LYS A 67 3.57 -14.04 5.72
N PHE A 68 4.88 -13.91 5.49
CA PHE A 68 5.44 -12.81 4.73
C PHE A 68 4.91 -12.81 3.29
N PHE A 69 4.95 -13.95 2.61
CA PHE A 69 4.48 -14.06 1.22
C PHE A 69 2.99 -13.76 1.08
N THR A 70 2.16 -14.30 1.99
CA THR A 70 0.72 -14.02 2.00
C THR A 70 0.44 -12.53 2.28
N ALA A 71 1.13 -11.92 3.25
CA ALA A 71 1.00 -10.49 3.52
C ALA A 71 1.44 -9.64 2.32
N TYR A 72 2.56 -10.00 1.68
CA TYR A 72 3.06 -9.32 0.48
C TYR A 72 2.04 -9.39 -0.67
N LEU A 73 1.49 -10.58 -0.96
CA LEU A 73 0.47 -10.74 -2.00
C LEU A 73 -0.81 -9.97 -1.69
N MET A 74 -1.25 -9.97 -0.42
CA MET A 74 -2.43 -9.22 0.02
C MET A 74 -2.24 -7.72 -0.21
N GLU A 75 -1.12 -7.15 0.22
CA GLU A 75 -0.82 -5.72 0.02
C GLU A 75 -0.64 -5.38 -1.47
N TRP A 76 -0.05 -6.28 -2.25
CA TRP A 76 0.08 -6.09 -3.70
C TRP A 76 -1.29 -6.07 -4.40
N SER A 77 -2.21 -6.98 -4.05
CA SER A 77 -3.57 -7.00 -4.57
C SER A 77 -4.35 -5.73 -4.22
N LEU A 78 -4.25 -5.26 -2.97
CA LEU A 78 -4.86 -4.01 -2.52
C LEU A 78 -4.31 -2.79 -3.27
N SER A 79 -3.02 -2.81 -3.62
CA SER A 79 -2.39 -1.74 -4.39
C SER A 79 -2.87 -1.69 -5.84
N ILE A 80 -3.10 -2.86 -6.48
CA ILE A 80 -3.63 -2.95 -7.86
C ILE A 80 -5.05 -2.38 -7.93
N ASP A 81 -5.90 -2.69 -6.95
CA ASP A 81 -7.27 -2.18 -6.87
C ASP A 81 -7.29 -0.63 -6.84
N ASN A 82 -6.43 -0.04 -6.01
CA ASN A 82 -6.29 1.42 -5.93
C ASN A 82 -5.83 2.05 -7.26
N ILE A 83 -4.87 1.44 -7.96
CA ILE A 83 -4.40 1.93 -9.26
C ILE A 83 -5.52 1.88 -10.31
N PHE A 84 -6.35 0.83 -10.30
CA PHE A 84 -7.48 0.69 -11.23
C PHE A 84 -8.48 1.84 -11.08
N VAL A 85 -8.85 2.17 -9.84
CA VAL A 85 -9.73 3.31 -9.54
C VAL A 85 -9.14 4.62 -10.07
N PHE A 86 -7.85 4.87 -9.88
CA PHE A 86 -7.20 6.08 -10.40
C PHE A 86 -7.22 6.15 -11.93
N ILE A 87 -6.91 5.05 -12.63
CA ILE A 87 -6.94 5.01 -14.10
C ILE A 87 -8.36 5.30 -14.63
N LEU A 88 -9.39 4.72 -14.01
CA LEU A 88 -10.78 4.94 -14.40
C LEU A 88 -11.19 6.41 -14.22
N ILE A 89 -10.85 7.01 -13.08
CA ILE A 89 -11.11 8.43 -12.81
C ILE A 89 -10.38 9.33 -13.81
N PHE A 90 -9.09 9.10 -14.06
CA PHE A 90 -8.30 9.92 -14.99
C PHE A 90 -8.80 9.81 -16.44
N THR A 91 -9.23 8.61 -16.84
CA THR A 91 -9.83 8.36 -18.15
C THR A 91 -11.16 9.10 -18.29
N TYR A 92 -12.02 9.03 -17.26
CA TYR A 92 -13.30 9.74 -17.25
C TYR A 92 -13.13 11.26 -17.30
N LEU A 93 -12.17 11.79 -16.53
CA LEU A 93 -11.87 13.23 -16.46
C LEU A 93 -10.98 13.75 -17.60
N LYS A 94 -10.53 12.88 -18.52
CA LYS A 94 -9.64 13.21 -19.64
C LYS A 94 -8.40 14.02 -19.21
N VAL A 95 -7.75 13.60 -18.13
CA VAL A 95 -6.56 14.26 -17.58
C VAL A 95 -5.40 14.16 -18.59
N LYS A 96 -4.74 15.28 -18.89
CA LYS A 96 -3.55 15.31 -19.76
C LYS A 96 -2.37 14.61 -19.08
N GLU A 97 -1.59 13.83 -19.83
CA GLU A 97 -0.46 13.05 -19.28
C GLU A 97 0.59 13.89 -18.54
N SER A 98 0.72 15.17 -18.89
CA SER A 98 1.60 16.12 -18.18
C SER A 98 1.19 16.36 -16.72
N ASP A 99 -0.09 16.20 -16.41
CA ASP A 99 -0.67 16.50 -15.09
C ASP A 99 -1.04 15.22 -14.31
N THR A 100 -1.00 14.06 -14.96
CA THR A 100 -1.29 12.74 -14.34
C THR A 100 -0.38 12.46 -13.15
N GLY A 101 0.92 12.76 -13.24
CA GLY A 101 1.86 12.53 -12.15
C GLY A 101 1.52 13.32 -10.87
N ARG A 102 1.14 14.59 -11.02
CA ARG A 102 0.74 15.44 -9.88
C ARG A 102 -0.60 15.01 -9.30
N THR A 103 -1.56 14.69 -10.16
CA THR A 103 -2.90 14.25 -9.76
C THR A 103 -2.85 12.90 -9.05
N LEU A 104 -2.00 11.98 -9.52
CA LEU A 104 -1.75 10.68 -8.89
C LEU A 104 -1.16 10.83 -7.49
N LEU A 105 -0.17 11.72 -7.31
CA LEU A 105 0.42 11.98 -5.99
C LEU A 105 -0.63 12.51 -5.00
N ILE A 106 -1.48 13.45 -5.43
CA ILE A 106 -2.57 13.98 -4.60
C ILE A 106 -3.58 12.86 -4.28
N GLY A 107 -3.91 12.02 -5.27
CA GLY A 107 -4.81 10.87 -5.10
C GLY A 107 -4.28 9.84 -4.10
N ILE A 108 -3.01 9.47 -4.18
CA ILE A 108 -2.36 8.54 -3.23
C ILE A 108 -2.37 9.14 -1.82
N LEU A 109 -2.00 10.41 -1.68
CA LEU A 109 -1.97 11.08 -0.37
C LEU A 109 -3.38 11.13 0.25
N LEU A 110 -4.39 11.49 -0.55
CA LEU A 110 -5.79 11.49 -0.13
C LEU A 110 -6.28 10.08 0.23
N ALA A 111 -5.94 9.06 -0.57
CA ALA A 111 -6.30 7.67 -0.31
C ALA A 111 -5.71 7.16 1.01
N ILE A 112 -4.46 7.51 1.30
CA ILE A 112 -3.78 7.13 2.55
C ILE A 112 -4.44 7.81 3.75
N VAL A 113 -4.79 9.09 3.64
CA VAL A 113 -5.55 9.81 4.67
C VAL A 113 -6.92 9.18 4.90
N PHE A 114 -7.69 8.93 3.84
CA PHE A 114 -9.00 8.27 3.96
C PHE A 114 -8.86 6.86 4.53
N ARG A 115 -7.83 6.11 4.16
CA ARG A 115 -7.56 4.77 4.70
C ARG A 115 -7.31 4.84 6.21
N MET A 116 -6.49 5.79 6.68
CA MET A 116 -6.27 5.98 8.13
C MET A 116 -7.56 6.36 8.86
N VAL A 117 -8.36 7.27 8.30
CA VAL A 117 -9.65 7.68 8.87
C VAL A 117 -10.64 6.52 8.94
N PHE A 118 -10.80 5.76 7.85
CA PHE A 118 -11.69 4.60 7.81
C PHE A 118 -11.25 3.48 8.74
N ILE A 119 -9.95 3.23 8.89
CA ILE A 119 -9.44 2.25 9.86
C ILE A 119 -9.76 2.72 11.28
N ALA A 120 -9.45 3.97 11.64
CA ALA A 120 -9.71 4.50 12.98
C ALA A 120 -11.20 4.48 13.34
N LEU A 121 -12.06 4.97 12.44
CA LEU A 121 -13.51 4.96 12.63
C LEU A 121 -14.08 3.54 12.61
N GLY A 122 -13.55 2.67 11.75
CA GLY A 122 -13.98 1.28 11.62
C GLY A 122 -13.76 0.48 12.90
N ILE A 123 -12.62 0.68 13.57
CA ILE A 123 -12.33 0.03 14.86
C ILE A 123 -13.39 0.40 15.90
N GLU A 124 -13.69 1.69 16.06
CA GLU A 124 -14.70 2.16 17.02
C GLU A 124 -16.13 1.72 16.65
N LEU A 125 -16.46 1.65 15.36
CA LEU A 125 -17.76 1.19 14.88
C LEU A 125 -17.99 -0.31 15.15
N ILE A 126 -16.96 -1.13 14.91
CA ILE A 126 -17.00 -2.59 15.13
C ILE A 126 -17.18 -2.89 16.62
N GLU A 127 -16.51 -2.12 17.48
CA GLU A 127 -16.59 -2.30 18.94
C GLU A 127 -18.00 -2.01 19.48
N ARG A 128 -18.73 -1.07 18.88
CA ARG A 128 -20.11 -0.73 19.27
C ARG A 128 -21.18 -1.60 18.60
N PHE A 129 -20.94 -2.10 17.40
CA PHE A 129 -21.93 -2.84 16.63
C PHE A 129 -21.36 -4.16 16.10
N HIS A 130 -21.27 -5.16 16.98
CA HIS A 130 -20.86 -6.53 16.60
C HIS A 130 -21.76 -7.14 15.51
N ARG A 131 -23.01 -6.68 15.37
CA ARG A 131 -23.95 -7.09 14.31
C ARG A 131 -23.55 -6.60 12.92
N LEU A 132 -22.73 -5.56 12.80
CA LEU A 132 -22.17 -5.10 11.51
C LEU A 132 -21.18 -6.12 10.93
N LEU A 133 -20.44 -6.88 11.76
CA LEU A 133 -19.53 -7.91 11.27
C LEU A 133 -20.25 -9.00 10.47
N TYR A 134 -21.47 -9.37 10.86
CA TYR A 134 -22.28 -10.33 10.11
C TYR A 134 -22.75 -9.78 8.76
N ILE A 135 -23.04 -8.48 8.68
CA ILE A 135 -23.49 -7.82 7.44
C ILE A 135 -22.31 -7.65 6.48
N PHE A 136 -21.17 -7.15 6.98
CA PHE A 136 -19.95 -7.05 6.18
C PHE A 136 -19.46 -8.44 5.74
N GLY A 137 -19.41 -9.43 6.64
CA GLY A 137 -18.99 -10.79 6.29
C GLY A 137 -19.93 -11.54 5.34
N ALA A 138 -21.18 -11.09 5.17
CA ALA A 138 -22.11 -11.64 4.18
C ALA A 138 -21.99 -10.95 2.80
N ILE A 139 -21.41 -9.76 2.74
CA ILE A 139 -21.24 -8.94 1.52
C ILE A 139 -19.81 -9.05 0.96
N LEU A 140 -18.81 -9.36 1.81
CA LEU A 140 -17.38 -9.41 1.48
C LEU A 140 -16.94 -10.73 0.81
#